data_AF-A0AAV2QH55-F1
#
_entry.id   AF-A0AAV2QH55-F1
#
_cell.length_a   1.000
_cell.length_b   1.000
_cell.length_c   1.000
_cell.angle_alpha   90.00
_cell.angle_beta   90.00
_cell.angle_gamma   90.00
#
_symmetry.space_group_name_H-M   'P 1'
#
loop_
_entity.id
_entity.type
_entity.pdbx_description
1 polymer ?
#
loop_
_entity_poly.entity_id
_entity_poly.type
_entity_poly.pdbx_seq_one_letter_code
_entity_poly.pdbx_strand_id
1 'polypeptide(L)'
;VAELQNSALRTRHWGQVMVVCNKPESADDFVEAFVDNPTTTLADLLDLNLHNFEDDVKNIVDRAVKEMSMEKMIKELEITWSKMNFIVDEHPRTKTPTIRASEEMIETLEENQVQLQNLMTSKYIEHFEEQVSSWQKKLTLADQVISLWFEVQRTWSYLESIFIGSDDIRKQLPEDSTRFDKIDEDFKELICAMV
;
A
#
# COMPACT_ATOMS: atom_id res chain seq x y z
N VAL A 1 15.31 28.46 -12.75
CA VAL A 1 13.93 29.02 -12.77
C VAL A 1 12.91 28.01 -13.25
N ALA A 2 13.10 27.33 -14.39
CA ALA A 2 12.16 26.29 -14.85
C ALA A 2 11.97 25.13 -13.84
N GLU A 3 13.06 24.69 -13.19
CA GLU A 3 12.99 23.65 -12.15
C GLU A 3 12.22 24.07 -10.89
N LEU A 4 12.18 25.38 -10.61
CA LEU A 4 11.46 25.96 -9.46
C LEU A 4 9.96 26.15 -9.72
N GLN A 5 9.50 26.02 -10.97
CA GLN A 5 8.07 26.01 -11.30
C GLN A 5 7.43 24.62 -11.11
N ASN A 6 8.19 23.65 -10.60
CA ASN A 6 7.70 22.30 -10.44
C ASN A 6 6.60 22.23 -9.38
N SER A 7 5.41 21.74 -9.78
CA SER A 7 4.26 21.53 -8.90
C SER A 7 4.50 20.59 -7.71
N ALA A 8 5.62 19.84 -7.74
CA ALA A 8 6.09 19.00 -6.64
C ALA A 8 6.63 19.79 -5.45
N LEU A 9 7.05 21.04 -5.67
CA LEU A 9 7.50 21.91 -4.59
C LEU A 9 6.32 22.27 -3.68
N ARG A 10 6.59 22.22 -2.37
CA ARG A 10 5.65 22.50 -1.29
C ARG A 10 6.31 23.52 -0.38
N THR A 11 5.52 24.12 0.51
CA THR A 11 5.95 25.04 1.57
C THR A 11 7.26 24.60 2.25
N ARG A 12 7.39 23.31 2.61
CA ARG A 12 8.61 22.74 3.21
C ARG A 12 9.85 22.81 2.32
N HIS A 13 9.70 22.57 1.02
CA HIS A 13 10.81 22.58 0.05
C HIS A 13 11.26 24.01 -0.22
N TRP A 14 10.31 24.96 -0.26
CA TRP A 14 10.62 26.38 -0.35
C TRP A 14 11.38 26.88 0.87
N GLY A 15 11.00 26.46 2.08
CA GLY A 15 11.78 26.73 3.29
C GLY A 15 13.24 26.24 3.18
N GLN A 16 13.47 25.06 2.62
CA GLN A 16 14.83 24.53 2.39
C GLN A 16 15.61 25.36 1.37
N VAL A 17 14.98 25.79 0.27
CA VAL A 17 15.61 26.66 -0.74
C VAL A 17 16.04 27.99 -0.11
N MET A 18 15.21 28.59 0.74
CA MET A 18 15.50 29.88 1.39
C MET A 18 16.66 29.78 2.40
N VAL A 19 16.76 28.67 3.13
CA VAL A 19 17.88 28.39 4.03
C VAL A 19 19.19 28.26 3.25
N VAL A 20 19.19 27.51 2.14
CA VAL A 20 20.36 27.33 1.27
C VAL A 20 20.83 28.67 0.68
N CYS A 21 19.89 29.56 0.32
CA CYS A 21 20.22 30.89 -0.21
C CYS A 21 20.72 31.89 0.86
N ASN A 22 20.97 31.45 2.10
CA ASN A 22 21.42 32.29 3.23
C ASN A 22 20.50 33.49 3.53
N LYS A 23 19.20 33.37 3.29
CA LYS A 23 18.20 34.37 3.72
C LYS A 23 17.12 33.76 4.63
N PRO A 24 17.50 33.27 5.84
CA PRO A 24 16.58 32.62 6.76
C PRO A 24 15.54 33.58 7.35
N GLU A 25 15.86 34.87 7.49
CA GLU A 25 14.95 35.89 8.06
C GLU A 25 13.75 36.20 7.16
N SER A 26 13.83 35.87 5.87
CA SER A 26 12.75 36.02 4.89
C SER A 26 12.08 34.70 4.51
N ALA A 27 12.43 33.58 5.16
CA ALA A 27 11.92 32.27 4.76
C ALA A 27 10.39 32.16 4.95
N ASP A 28 9.86 32.64 6.08
CA ASP A 28 8.43 32.58 6.37
C ASP A 28 7.64 33.58 5.49
N ASP A 29 8.13 34.83 5.36
CA ASP A 29 7.50 35.87 4.53
C ASP A 29 7.52 35.53 3.03
N PHE A 30 8.58 34.89 2.54
CA PHE A 30 8.70 34.52 1.12
C PHE A 30 7.92 33.27 0.78
N VAL A 31 7.77 32.33 1.72
CA VAL A 31 6.94 31.13 1.52
C VAL A 31 5.46 31.51 1.45
N GLU A 32 4.99 32.44 2.30
CA GLU A 32 3.66 33.05 2.15
C GLU A 32 3.53 33.81 0.82
N ALA A 33 4.56 34.56 0.42
CA ALA A 33 4.52 35.37 -0.80
C ALA A 33 4.75 34.59 -2.12
N PHE A 34 5.26 33.36 -2.09
CA PHE A 34 5.55 32.55 -3.29
C PHE A 34 4.55 31.40 -3.48
N VAL A 35 4.03 30.81 -2.40
CA VAL A 35 3.05 29.72 -2.48
C VAL A 35 1.61 30.27 -2.61
N ASP A 36 1.29 31.39 -1.96
CA ASP A 36 -0.08 31.93 -1.89
C ASP A 36 -0.29 33.29 -2.57
N ASN A 37 0.75 33.97 -3.09
CA ASN A 37 0.62 35.30 -3.70
C ASN A 37 1.29 35.41 -5.09
N PRO A 38 0.58 35.83 -6.15
CA PRO A 38 1.15 36.00 -7.51
C PRO A 38 2.05 37.25 -7.68
N THR A 39 2.42 37.95 -6.61
CA THR A 39 3.19 39.20 -6.67
C THR A 39 4.70 39.03 -6.60
N THR A 40 5.22 37.80 -6.46
CA THR A 40 6.66 37.56 -6.45
C THR A 40 7.26 37.87 -7.82
N THR A 41 8.18 38.84 -7.87
CA THR A 41 8.75 39.33 -9.13
C THR A 41 10.03 38.58 -9.48
N LEU A 42 10.38 38.57 -10.78
CA LEU A 42 11.66 38.01 -11.25
C LEU A 42 12.87 38.69 -10.57
N ALA A 43 12.73 39.96 -10.16
CA ALA A 43 13.75 40.68 -9.42
C ALA A 43 14.01 40.05 -8.04
N ASP A 44 12.95 39.69 -7.31
CA ASP A 44 13.05 39.03 -6.00
C ASP A 44 13.75 37.66 -6.12
N LEU A 45 13.50 36.96 -7.24
CA LEU A 45 14.11 35.66 -7.53
C LEU A 45 15.58 35.77 -8.01
N LEU A 46 15.92 36.85 -8.70
CA LEU A 46 17.32 37.19 -9.05
C LEU A 46 18.12 37.58 -7.80
N ASP A 47 17.50 38.29 -6.85
CA ASP A 47 18.12 38.71 -5.58
C ASP A 47 18.44 37.53 -4.64
N LEU A 48 17.89 36.34 -4.90
CA LEU A 48 18.24 35.11 -4.20
C LEU A 48 19.57 34.50 -4.69
N ASN A 49 20.16 35.03 -5.77
CA ASN A 49 21.41 34.54 -6.34
C ASN A 49 21.44 33.00 -6.53
N LEU A 50 20.31 32.42 -6.93
CA LEU A 50 20.10 30.96 -7.06
C LEU A 50 21.14 30.28 -7.97
N HIS A 51 21.78 31.04 -8.87
CA HIS A 51 22.87 30.57 -9.72
C HIS A 51 24.12 30.14 -8.94
N ASN A 52 24.32 30.63 -7.72
CA ASN A 52 25.45 30.23 -6.86
C ASN A 52 25.16 28.96 -6.07
N PHE A 53 23.90 28.51 -6.03
CA PHE A 53 23.43 27.34 -5.26
C PHE A 53 22.65 26.38 -6.16
N GLU A 54 22.97 26.35 -7.46
CA GLU A 54 22.22 25.60 -8.47
C GLU A 54 22.10 24.11 -8.12
N ASP A 55 23.21 23.49 -7.69
CA ASP A 55 23.24 22.06 -7.33
C ASP A 55 22.34 21.76 -6.12
N ASP A 56 22.33 22.62 -5.10
CA ASP A 56 21.53 22.44 -3.89
C ASP A 56 20.04 22.62 -4.18
N VAL A 57 19.69 23.65 -4.97
CA VAL A 57 18.31 23.89 -5.42
C VAL A 57 17.80 22.71 -6.24
N LYS A 58 18.63 22.20 -7.15
CA LYS A 58 18.31 21.02 -7.96
C LYS A 58 18.09 19.78 -7.10
N ASN A 59 18.93 19.55 -6.09
CA ASN A 59 18.75 18.46 -5.13
C ASN A 59 17.42 18.56 -4.37
N ILE A 60 16.99 19.77 -4.00
CA ILE A 60 15.70 20.01 -3.34
C ILE A 60 14.53 19.75 -4.28
N VAL A 61 14.61 20.21 -5.53
CA VAL A 61 13.59 19.93 -6.56
C VAL A 61 13.48 18.43 -6.82
N ASP A 62 14.61 17.75 -6.96
CA ASP A 62 14.66 16.29 -7.16
C ASP A 62 14.04 15.54 -5.97
N ARG A 63 14.35 15.96 -4.74
CA ARG A 63 13.69 15.43 -3.52
C ARG A 63 12.18 15.63 -3.59
N ALA A 64 11.72 16.84 -3.92
CA ALA A 64 10.31 17.17 -4.00
C ALA A 64 9.56 16.31 -5.02
N VAL A 65 10.16 16.10 -6.21
CA VAL A 65 9.59 15.24 -7.26
C VAL A 65 9.47 13.79 -6.79
N LYS A 66 10.51 13.27 -6.12
CA LYS A 66 10.48 11.90 -5.57
C LYS A 66 9.43 11.74 -4.48
N GLU A 67 9.32 12.71 -3.58
CA GLU A 67 8.29 12.73 -2.54
C GLU A 67 6.87 12.80 -3.11
N MET A 68 6.62 13.62 -4.13
CA MET A 68 5.33 13.66 -4.83
C MET A 68 4.98 12.31 -5.48
N SER A 69 5.96 11.63 -6.08
CA SER A 69 5.75 10.30 -6.65
C SER A 69 5.37 9.27 -5.59
N MET A 70 5.98 9.33 -4.40
CA MET A 70 5.62 8.47 -3.27
C MET A 70 4.19 8.73 -2.79
N GLU A 71 3.83 10.01 -2.62
CA GLU A 71 2.49 10.40 -2.20
C GLU A 71 1.42 9.88 -3.17
N LYS A 72 1.68 10.01 -4.47
CA LYS A 72 0.78 9.51 -5.51
C LYS A 72 0.61 7.99 -5.42
N MET A 73 1.70 7.25 -5.29
CA MET A 73 1.67 5.80 -5.16
C MET A 73 0.91 5.34 -3.90
N ILE A 74 1.12 5.99 -2.75
CA ILE A 74 0.39 5.66 -1.51
C ILE A 74 -1.12 5.90 -1.68
N LYS A 75 -1.52 6.99 -2.35
CA LYS A 75 -2.94 7.24 -2.66
C LYS A 75 -3.52 6.21 -3.62
N GLU A 76 -2.74 5.78 -4.62
CA GLU A 76 -3.14 4.73 -5.54
C GLU A 76 -3.31 3.39 -4.82
N LEU A 77 -2.45 3.04 -3.87
CA LEU A 77 -2.63 1.86 -3.01
C LEU A 77 -3.96 1.92 -2.27
N GLU A 78 -4.27 3.04 -1.61
CA GLU A 78 -5.53 3.19 -0.89
C GLU A 78 -6.75 2.99 -1.80
N ILE A 79 -6.75 3.62 -2.98
CA ILE A 79 -7.84 3.50 -3.94
C ILE A 79 -7.98 2.05 -4.45
N THR A 80 -6.88 1.41 -4.82
CA THR A 80 -6.87 0.03 -5.32
C THR A 80 -7.41 -0.94 -4.28
N TRP A 81 -6.85 -0.91 -3.07
CA TRP A 81 -7.23 -1.84 -2.00
C TRP A 81 -8.62 -1.55 -1.40
N SER A 82 -9.15 -0.34 -1.55
CA SER A 82 -10.54 -0.03 -1.18
C SER A 82 -11.59 -0.66 -2.11
N LYS A 83 -11.20 -1.03 -3.33
CA LYS A 83 -12.10 -1.57 -4.37
C LYS A 83 -11.89 -3.06 -4.63
N MET A 84 -10.78 -3.62 -4.14
CA MET A 84 -10.43 -5.01 -4.34
C MET A 84 -11.40 -5.90 -3.55
N ASN A 85 -12.02 -6.86 -4.24
CA ASN A 85 -12.97 -7.79 -3.63
C ASN A 85 -12.62 -9.22 -4.03
N PHE A 86 -12.81 -10.15 -3.10
CA PHE A 86 -12.70 -11.56 -3.40
C PHE A 86 -13.89 -12.04 -4.23
N ILE A 87 -13.68 -13.11 -4.97
CA ILE A 87 -14.73 -13.82 -5.69
C ILE A 87 -15.27 -14.91 -4.76
N VAL A 88 -16.60 -14.94 -4.58
CA VAL A 88 -17.27 -16.00 -3.81
C VAL A 88 -17.85 -17.01 -4.79
N ASP A 89 -17.44 -18.26 -4.65
CA ASP A 89 -17.94 -19.40 -5.40
C ASP A 89 -18.60 -20.40 -4.46
N GLU A 90 -19.43 -21.30 -5.00
CA GLU A 90 -20.03 -22.38 -4.23
C GLU A 90 -19.24 -23.68 -4.39
N HIS A 91 -19.01 -24.37 -3.28
CA HIS A 91 -18.47 -25.72 -3.31
C HIS A 91 -19.44 -26.67 -4.07
N PRO A 92 -18.96 -27.46 -5.06
CA PRO A 92 -19.83 -28.17 -5.99
C PRO A 92 -20.83 -29.14 -5.35
N ARG A 93 -20.47 -29.75 -4.22
CA ARG A 93 -21.26 -30.78 -3.54
C ARG A 93 -22.07 -30.24 -2.37
N THR A 94 -21.44 -29.45 -1.50
CA THR A 94 -22.04 -29.01 -0.23
C THR A 94 -22.75 -27.67 -0.35
N LYS A 95 -22.57 -26.96 -1.47
CA LYS A 95 -23.06 -25.58 -1.67
C LYS A 95 -22.55 -24.58 -0.63
N THR A 96 -21.50 -24.94 0.10
CA THR A 96 -20.83 -24.05 1.05
C THR A 96 -20.13 -22.95 0.26
N PRO A 97 -20.22 -21.67 0.68
CA PRO A 97 -19.44 -20.62 0.06
C PRO A 97 -17.95 -20.92 0.18
N THR A 98 -17.18 -20.52 -0.82
CA THR A 98 -15.73 -20.65 -0.92
C THR A 98 -15.19 -19.37 -1.52
N ILE A 99 -14.02 -18.94 -1.07
CA ILE A 99 -13.41 -17.70 -1.54
C ILE A 99 -12.32 -18.04 -2.58
N ARG A 100 -12.23 -17.22 -3.62
CA ARG A 100 -11.18 -17.23 -4.64
C ARG A 100 -10.62 -15.82 -4.80
N ALA A 101 -9.31 -15.69 -4.93
CA ALA A 101 -8.66 -14.47 -5.39
C ALA A 101 -8.54 -14.51 -6.92
N SER A 102 -8.76 -13.37 -7.58
CA SER A 102 -8.42 -13.25 -9.00
C SER A 102 -6.90 -13.25 -9.18
N GLU A 103 -6.43 -13.70 -10.34
CA GLU A 103 -5.01 -13.62 -10.72
C GLU A 103 -4.51 -12.18 -10.64
N GLU A 104 -5.30 -11.23 -11.15
CA GLU A 104 -5.05 -9.79 -11.04
C GLU A 104 -4.84 -9.32 -9.60
N MET A 105 -5.60 -9.85 -8.62
CA MET A 105 -5.43 -9.49 -7.21
C MET A 105 -4.09 -9.95 -6.65
N ILE A 106 -3.68 -11.17 -6.99
CA ILE A 106 -2.40 -11.74 -6.54
C ILE A 106 -1.24 -10.97 -7.16
N GLU A 107 -1.28 -10.74 -8.48
CA GLU A 107 -0.27 -9.95 -9.18
C GLU A 107 -0.17 -8.53 -8.62
N THR A 108 -1.31 -7.88 -8.39
CA THR A 108 -1.36 -6.54 -7.79
C THR A 108 -0.82 -6.52 -6.37
N LEU A 109 -1.02 -7.58 -5.57
CA LEU A 109 -0.47 -7.72 -4.23
C LEU A 109 1.05 -7.79 -4.26
N GLU A 110 1.60 -8.68 -5.09
CA GLU A 110 3.03 -8.88 -5.24
C GLU A 110 3.72 -7.62 -5.78
N GLU A 111 3.16 -7.00 -6.82
CA GLU A 111 3.70 -5.77 -7.39
C GLU A 111 3.73 -4.64 -6.36
N ASN A 112 2.62 -4.41 -5.66
CA ASN A 112 2.53 -3.36 -4.65
C ASN A 112 3.50 -3.58 -3.48
N GLN A 113 3.73 -4.84 -3.06
CA GLN A 113 4.74 -5.16 -2.05
C GLN A 113 6.16 -4.85 -2.54
N VAL A 114 6.49 -5.16 -3.81
CA VAL A 114 7.80 -4.82 -4.39
C VAL A 114 7.97 -3.30 -4.49
N GLN A 115 6.92 -2.58 -4.91
CA GLN A 115 6.95 -1.11 -4.99
C GLN A 115 7.18 -0.48 -3.60
N LEU A 116 6.48 -0.94 -2.57
CA LEU A 116 6.65 -0.48 -1.19
C LEU A 116 8.05 -0.80 -0.65
N GLN A 117 8.58 -2.00 -0.95
CA GLN A 117 9.95 -2.37 -0.59
C GLN A 117 10.98 -1.43 -1.24
N ASN A 118 10.77 -1.06 -2.50
CA ASN A 118 11.64 -0.09 -3.18
C ASN A 118 11.56 1.30 -2.53
N LEU A 119 10.36 1.75 -2.12
CA LEU A 119 10.22 3.01 -1.38
C LEU A 119 10.97 2.97 -0.05
N MET A 120 10.93 1.86 0.68
CA MET A 120 11.67 1.67 1.94
C MET A 120 13.19 1.86 1.78
N THR A 121 13.74 1.56 0.61
CA THR A 121 15.17 1.77 0.33
C THR A 121 15.50 3.19 -0.14
N SER A 122 14.50 4.01 -0.40
CA SER A 122 14.70 5.36 -0.92
C SER A 122 15.21 6.30 0.17
N LYS A 123 16.28 7.05 -0.13
CA LYS A 123 16.81 8.10 0.76
C LYS A 123 15.84 9.26 1.01
N TYR A 124 14.73 9.33 0.27
CA TYR A 124 13.71 10.39 0.40
C TYR A 124 12.47 9.93 1.19
N ILE A 125 12.51 8.75 1.83
CA ILE A 125 11.36 8.17 2.52
C ILE A 125 11.00 8.88 3.83
N GLU A 126 11.91 9.63 4.45
CA GLU A 126 11.79 10.19 5.81
C GLU A 126 10.38 10.68 6.19
N HIS A 127 9.72 11.47 5.32
CA HIS A 127 8.37 11.99 5.60
C HIS A 127 7.24 10.95 5.47
N PHE A 128 7.45 9.90 4.69
CA PHE A 128 6.46 8.85 4.37
C PHE A 128 6.76 7.51 5.05
N GLU A 129 7.84 7.40 5.82
CA GLU A 129 8.31 6.13 6.41
C GLU A 129 7.21 5.40 7.17
N GLU A 130 6.48 6.11 8.03
CA GLU A 130 5.39 5.53 8.82
C GLU A 130 4.26 4.99 7.92
N GLN A 131 3.88 5.76 6.89
CA GLN A 131 2.80 5.37 5.97
C GLN A 131 3.21 4.17 5.11
N VAL A 132 4.41 4.19 4.54
CA VAL A 132 4.95 3.09 3.72
C VAL A 132 5.13 1.84 4.56
N SER A 133 5.67 1.96 5.79
CA SER A 133 5.84 0.83 6.71
C SER A 133 4.49 0.22 7.11
N SER A 134 3.49 1.06 7.39
CA SER A 134 2.13 0.63 7.70
C SER A 134 1.51 -0.16 6.53
N TRP A 135 1.63 0.35 5.30
CA TRP A 135 1.16 -0.34 4.10
C TRP A 135 1.90 -1.66 3.86
N GLN A 136 3.23 -1.68 3.99
CA GLN A 136 4.02 -2.90 3.84
C GLN A 136 3.54 -3.99 4.80
N LYS A 137 3.36 -3.66 6.08
CA LYS A 137 2.86 -4.60 7.10
C LYS A 137 1.48 -5.12 6.76
N LYS A 138 0.56 -4.25 6.33
CA LYS A 138 -0.81 -4.64 5.96
C LYS A 138 -0.81 -5.61 4.77
N LEU A 139 -0.08 -5.30 3.70
CA LEU A 139 -0.04 -6.15 2.51
C LEU A 139 0.67 -7.48 2.77
N THR A 140 1.76 -7.48 3.54
CA THR A 140 2.43 -8.73 3.94
C THR A 140 1.54 -9.60 4.82
N LEU A 141 0.79 -9.01 5.77
CA LEU A 141 -0.16 -9.77 6.58
C LEU A 141 -1.31 -10.32 5.73
N ALA A 142 -1.84 -9.51 4.80
CA ALA A 142 -2.90 -9.94 3.89
C ALA A 142 -2.44 -11.14 3.06
N ASP A 143 -1.24 -11.09 2.48
CA ASP A 143 -0.66 -12.20 1.70
C ASP A 143 -0.55 -13.50 2.50
N GLN A 144 -0.04 -13.41 3.74
CA GLN A 144 0.07 -14.56 4.64
C GLN A 144 -1.30 -15.17 4.98
N VAL A 145 -2.27 -14.31 5.32
CA VAL A 145 -3.63 -14.75 5.67
C VAL A 145 -4.33 -15.37 4.47
N ILE A 146 -4.22 -14.77 3.28
CA ILE A 146 -4.80 -15.28 2.03
C ILE A 146 -4.20 -16.65 1.70
N SER A 147 -2.88 -16.77 1.75
CA SER A 147 -2.16 -18.02 1.46
C SER A 147 -2.58 -19.13 2.42
N LEU A 148 -2.61 -18.84 3.73
CA LEU A 148 -3.04 -19.79 4.75
C LEU A 148 -4.51 -20.19 4.57
N TRP A 149 -5.38 -19.21 4.29
CA TRP A 149 -6.80 -19.47 4.04
C TRP A 149 -7.00 -20.42 2.87
N PHE A 150 -6.30 -20.22 1.75
CA PHE A 150 -6.41 -21.11 0.59
C PHE A 150 -5.85 -22.51 0.86
N GLU A 151 -4.82 -22.64 1.69
CA GLU A 151 -4.34 -23.96 2.14
C GLU A 151 -5.40 -24.67 3.01
N VAL A 152 -5.99 -23.95 3.96
CA VAL A 152 -7.07 -24.46 4.82
C VAL A 152 -8.28 -24.87 3.99
N GLN A 153 -8.76 -24.00 3.09
CA GLN A 153 -9.91 -24.27 2.22
C GLN A 153 -9.66 -25.49 1.30
N ARG A 154 -8.45 -25.62 0.75
CA ARG A 154 -8.06 -26.78 -0.08
C ARG A 154 -8.06 -28.07 0.74
N THR A 155 -7.45 -28.03 1.92
CA THR A 155 -7.36 -29.20 2.80
C THR A 155 -8.74 -29.60 3.31
N TRP A 156 -9.58 -28.63 3.69
CA TRP A 156 -10.97 -28.86 4.07
C TRP A 156 -11.76 -29.49 2.93
N SER A 157 -11.69 -28.97 1.69
CA SER A 157 -12.41 -29.54 0.54
C SER A 157 -11.99 -30.99 0.25
N TYR A 158 -10.70 -31.31 0.40
CA TYR A 158 -10.21 -32.68 0.30
C TYR A 158 -10.76 -33.58 1.42
N LEU A 159 -10.68 -33.15 2.68
CA LEU A 159 -11.14 -33.93 3.83
C LEU A 159 -12.67 -34.08 3.86
N GLU A 160 -13.42 -33.06 3.46
CA GLU A 160 -14.87 -33.12 3.31
C GLU A 160 -15.26 -34.24 2.34
N SER A 161 -14.51 -34.40 1.25
CA SER A 161 -14.77 -35.46 0.28
C SER A 161 -14.63 -36.88 0.85
N ILE A 162 -13.76 -37.04 1.85
CA ILE A 162 -13.43 -38.30 2.49
C ILE A 162 -14.36 -38.57 3.68
N PHE A 163 -14.49 -37.59 4.58
CA PHE A 163 -15.19 -37.76 5.86
C PHE A 163 -16.68 -37.45 5.79
N ILE A 164 -17.16 -36.63 4.86
CA ILE A 164 -18.60 -36.36 4.68
C ILE A 164 -19.14 -37.11 3.46
N GLY A 165 -18.33 -37.25 2.41
CA GLY A 165 -18.70 -37.95 1.18
C GLY A 165 -18.72 -39.48 1.27
N SER A 166 -18.11 -40.11 2.28
CA SER A 166 -17.99 -41.57 2.38
C SER A 166 -18.46 -42.14 3.71
N ASP A 167 -19.65 -42.74 3.71
CA ASP A 167 -20.25 -43.41 4.89
C ASP A 167 -19.42 -44.59 5.39
N ASP A 168 -18.65 -45.26 4.53
CA ASP A 168 -17.80 -46.38 4.92
C ASP A 168 -16.60 -45.91 5.76
N ILE A 169 -15.96 -44.80 5.35
CA ILE A 169 -14.85 -44.20 6.10
C ILE A 169 -15.33 -43.71 7.46
N ARG A 170 -16.53 -43.12 7.53
CA ARG A 170 -17.13 -42.68 8.80
C ARG A 170 -17.33 -43.82 9.79
N LYS A 171 -17.67 -45.03 9.30
CA LYS A 171 -17.81 -46.22 10.15
C LYS A 171 -16.46 -46.80 10.59
N GLN A 172 -15.44 -46.71 9.75
CA GLN A 172 -14.10 -47.21 10.05
C GLN A 172 -13.32 -46.28 10.97
N LEU A 173 -13.50 -44.96 10.86
CA LEU A 173 -12.79 -43.91 11.60
C LEU A 173 -13.78 -42.95 12.31
N PRO A 174 -14.53 -43.43 13.32
CA PRO A 174 -15.59 -42.64 13.96
C PRO A 174 -15.07 -41.44 14.77
N GLU A 175 -13.91 -41.57 15.42
CA GLU A 175 -13.30 -40.48 16.20
C GLU A 175 -12.84 -39.34 15.28
N ASP A 176 -12.12 -39.65 14.19
CA ASP A 176 -11.67 -38.66 13.21
C ASP A 176 -12.84 -38.00 12.50
N SER A 177 -13.91 -38.75 12.20
CA SER A 177 -15.14 -38.20 11.60
C SER A 177 -15.80 -37.19 12.54
N THR A 178 -15.94 -37.53 13.83
CA THR A 178 -16.52 -36.61 14.83
C THR A 178 -15.65 -35.37 15.01
N ARG A 179 -14.33 -35.51 14.90
CA ARG A 179 -13.39 -34.37 14.93
C ARG A 179 -13.54 -33.49 13.70
N PHE A 180 -13.68 -34.10 12.51
CA PHE A 180 -13.86 -33.36 11.26
C PHE A 180 -15.18 -32.61 11.22
N ASP A 181 -16.27 -33.18 11.75
CA ASP A 181 -17.58 -32.51 11.81
C ASP A 181 -17.49 -31.15 12.55
N LYS A 182 -16.70 -31.07 13.63
CA LYS A 182 -16.44 -29.79 14.33
C LYS A 182 -15.65 -28.80 13.49
N ILE A 183 -14.61 -29.28 12.80
CA ILE A 183 -13.79 -28.44 11.91
C ILE A 183 -14.64 -27.92 10.74
N ASP A 184 -15.57 -28.73 10.23
CA ASP A 184 -16.51 -28.33 9.19
C ASP A 184 -17.47 -27.24 9.67
N GLU A 185 -17.99 -27.35 10.89
CA GLU A 185 -18.78 -26.29 11.53
C GLU A 185 -17.97 -24.99 11.70
N ASP A 186 -16.77 -25.07 12.28
CA ASP A 186 -15.88 -23.91 12.47
C ASP A 186 -15.53 -23.24 11.12
N PHE A 187 -15.22 -24.04 10.10
CA PHE A 187 -14.91 -23.54 8.76
C PHE A 187 -16.11 -22.81 8.14
N LYS A 188 -17.31 -23.39 8.26
CA LYS A 188 -18.56 -22.79 7.76
C LYS A 188 -18.91 -21.50 8.48
N GLU A 189 -18.64 -21.40 9.78
CA GLU A 189 -18.83 -20.16 10.53
C GLU A 189 -17.86 -19.08 10.05
N LEU A 190 -16.57 -19.42 9.91
CA LEU A 190 -15.53 -18.50 9.45
C LEU A 190 -15.80 -17.96 8.04
N ILE A 191 -16.12 -18.83 7.08
CA ILE A 191 -16.42 -18.40 5.71
C ILE A 191 -17.67 -17.51 5.66
N CYS A 192 -18.72 -17.82 6.45
CA CYS A 192 -19.92 -16.98 6.50
C CYS A 192 -19.63 -15.59 7.08
N ALA A 193 -18.65 -15.46 7.96
CA ALA A 193 -18.24 -14.17 8.50
C ALA A 193 -17.37 -13.35 7.52
N MET A 194 -16.75 -14.00 6.53
CA MET A 194 -15.90 -13.37 5.51
C MET A 194 -16.67 -12.88 4.27
N VAL A 195 -17.86 -13.41 4.03
CA VAL A 195 -18.76 -13.07 2.91
C VAL A 195 -19.77 -12.02 3.33
#